data_AF-A0ABD2UK25-F1
#
_entry.id   AF-A0ABD2UK25-F1
#
_cell.length_a   1.000
_cell.length_b   1.000
_cell.length_c   1.000
_cell.angle_alpha   90.00
_cell.angle_beta   90.00
_cell.angle_gamma   90.00
#
_symmetry.space_group_name_H-M   'P 1'
#
loop_
_entity.id
_entity.type
_entity.pdbx_description
1 polymer ?
#
loop_
_entity_poly.entity_id
_entity_poly.type
_entity_poly.pdbx_seq_one_letter_code
_entity_poly.pdbx_strand_id
1 'polypeptide(L)'
;MDSPHKPRSFSPNLFFFFLLVSSNLLTFIISNTFKHSSCYLYQQTYNSIDTDIPLVVQPAETRDDDIQASDLDLPSELRAFASPHKLPFGFSTNFDSDSIIPPVGHPCTRFPDLLRRYMSYRVNGSCPDDEILGQKLLLKGCEPLPRRRCRPAAQQEYVEPYPLPESLWTTPSDSS
;
A
#
# COMPACT_ATOMS: atom_id res chain seq x y z
N MET A 1 57.06 33.46 -40.69
CA MET A 1 57.52 32.92 -39.39
C MET A 1 56.29 32.45 -38.65
N ASP A 2 55.92 31.19 -38.86
CA ASP A 2 54.73 30.60 -38.24
C ASP A 2 55.15 29.91 -36.94
N SER A 3 54.54 30.34 -35.84
CA SER A 3 54.77 29.81 -34.49
C SER A 3 53.98 28.49 -34.33
N PRO A 4 54.60 27.39 -33.90
CA PRO A 4 53.88 26.13 -33.71
C PRO A 4 53.09 26.17 -32.40
N HIS A 5 51.76 26.16 -32.50
CA HIS A 5 50.86 25.99 -31.34
C HIS A 5 51.07 24.61 -30.70
N LYS A 6 51.58 24.61 -29.47
CA LYS A 6 51.69 23.42 -28.62
C LYS A 6 50.30 23.02 -28.09
N PRO A 7 49.81 21.79 -28.33
CA PRO A 7 48.53 21.36 -27.78
C PRO A 7 48.64 21.21 -26.26
N ARG A 8 47.65 21.77 -25.55
CA ARG A 8 47.57 21.77 -24.09
C ARG A 8 47.25 20.35 -23.62
N SER A 9 48.21 19.71 -22.95
CA SER A 9 48.04 18.37 -22.38
C SER A 9 46.97 18.40 -21.29
N PHE A 10 45.87 17.67 -21.49
CA PHE A 10 44.79 17.52 -20.51
C PHE A 10 45.27 16.64 -19.35
N SER A 11 45.19 17.16 -18.12
CA SER A 11 45.54 16.38 -16.92
C SER A 11 44.52 15.25 -16.73
N PRO A 12 44.95 13.97 -16.64
CA PRO A 12 44.03 12.84 -16.50
C PRO A 12 43.20 12.93 -15.20
N ASN A 13 43.76 13.51 -14.14
CA ASN A 13 43.05 13.71 -12.87
C ASN A 13 41.87 14.68 -13.00
N LEU A 14 42.00 15.70 -13.85
CA LEU A 14 40.91 16.64 -14.12
C LEU A 14 39.78 15.95 -14.89
N PHE A 15 40.13 15.08 -15.84
CA PHE A 15 39.16 14.27 -16.58
C PHE A 15 38.37 13.32 -15.67
N PHE A 16 39.04 12.62 -14.76
CA PHE A 16 38.36 11.74 -13.79
C PHE A 16 37.45 12.51 -12.84
N PHE A 17 37.86 13.71 -12.40
CA PHE A 17 37.02 14.57 -11.57
C PHE A 17 35.75 15.00 -12.32
N PHE A 18 35.89 15.45 -13.58
CA PHE A 18 34.74 15.79 -14.41
C PHE A 18 33.81 14.59 -14.64
N LEU A 19 34.36 13.40 -14.90
CA LEU A 19 33.57 12.17 -15.04
C LEU A 19 32.79 11.82 -13.77
N LEU A 20 33.42 11.94 -12.59
CA LEU A 20 32.77 11.69 -11.32
C LEU A 20 31.63 12.68 -11.07
N VAL A 21 31.88 13.98 -11.25
CA VAL A 21 30.88 15.02 -11.03
C VAL A 21 29.74 14.91 -12.05
N SER A 22 30.04 14.69 -13.33
CA SER A 22 29.02 14.56 -14.37
C SER A 22 28.16 13.31 -14.19
N SER A 23 28.76 12.18 -13.79
CA SER A 23 28.02 10.94 -13.53
C SER A 23 27.06 11.10 -12.36
N ASN A 24 27.51 11.67 -11.24
CA ASN A 24 26.67 11.91 -10.06
C ASN A 24 25.58 12.97 -10.31
N LEU A 25 25.89 14.01 -11.10
CA LEU A 25 24.90 15.02 -11.48
C LEU A 25 23.86 14.44 -12.44
N LEU A 26 24.29 13.61 -13.39
CA LEU A 26 23.41 12.93 -14.33
C LEU A 26 22.48 11.95 -13.60
N THR A 27 22.98 11.16 -12.65
CA THR A 27 22.12 10.27 -11.85
C THR A 27 21.14 11.05 -10.97
N PHE A 28 21.52 12.20 -10.41
CA PHE A 28 20.60 13.07 -9.68
C PHE A 28 19.50 13.65 -10.59
N ILE A 29 19.86 14.11 -11.80
CA ILE A 29 18.90 14.64 -12.77
C ILE A 29 17.95 13.52 -13.24
N ILE A 30 18.47 12.36 -13.64
CA ILE A 30 17.67 11.19 -14.04
C ILE A 30 16.74 10.77 -12.89
N SER A 31 17.22 10.70 -11.64
CA SER A 31 16.37 10.31 -10.52
C SER A 31 15.23 11.30 -10.27
N ASN A 32 15.45 12.60 -10.49
CA ASN A 32 14.42 13.62 -10.33
C ASN A 32 13.46 13.69 -11.53
N THR A 33 13.94 13.47 -12.75
CA THR A 33 13.09 13.47 -13.96
C THR A 33 12.28 12.18 -14.09
N PHE A 34 12.87 11.02 -13.78
CA PHE A 34 12.20 9.72 -13.86
C PHE A 34 11.35 9.36 -12.63
N LYS A 35 11.49 10.07 -11.49
CA LYS A 35 10.51 9.97 -10.40
C LYS A 35 9.08 10.32 -10.84
N HIS A 36 8.91 11.11 -11.91
CA HIS A 36 7.61 11.32 -12.54
C HIS A 36 7.19 10.20 -13.52
N SER A 37 8.13 9.45 -14.10
CA SER A 37 7.82 8.45 -15.13
C SER A 37 7.34 7.10 -14.56
N SER A 38 7.80 6.71 -13.38
CA SER A 38 7.33 5.47 -12.74
C SER A 38 5.86 5.55 -12.29
N CYS A 39 5.32 6.77 -12.10
CA CYS A 39 3.87 6.97 -11.92
C CYS A 39 3.09 6.94 -13.24
N TYR A 40 3.69 7.39 -14.35
CA TYR A 40 2.98 7.52 -15.63
C TYR A 40 2.63 6.16 -16.27
N LEU A 41 3.45 5.12 -16.07
CA LEU A 41 3.13 3.77 -16.55
C LEU A 41 2.09 3.04 -15.67
N TYR A 42 1.95 3.42 -14.39
CA TYR A 42 0.84 2.92 -13.56
C TYR A 42 -0.50 3.57 -13.94
N GLN A 43 -0.48 4.82 -14.43
CA GLN A 43 -1.69 5.49 -14.92
C GLN A 43 -2.17 4.95 -16.27
N GLN A 44 -1.29 4.48 -17.16
CA GLN A 44 -1.72 4.01 -18.49
C GLN A 44 -2.54 2.71 -18.46
N THR A 45 -2.35 1.83 -17.48
CA THR A 45 -3.14 0.59 -17.37
C THR A 45 -4.51 0.78 -16.71
N TYR A 46 -4.79 1.94 -16.11
CA TYR A 46 -6.08 2.25 -15.47
C TYR A 46 -7.05 3.05 -16.36
N ASN A 47 -6.58 3.60 -17.48
CA ASN A 47 -7.39 4.44 -18.38
C ASN A 47 -8.18 3.66 -19.46
N SER A 48 -8.07 2.33 -19.51
CA SER A 48 -8.81 1.50 -20.47
C SER A 48 -10.08 0.85 -19.90
N ILE A 49 -10.47 1.17 -18.66
CA ILE A 49 -11.76 0.73 -18.09
C ILE A 49 -12.61 1.97 -17.90
N ASP A 50 -13.29 2.32 -18.98
CA ASP A 50 -14.37 3.28 -19.06
C ASP A 50 -15.56 2.80 -18.22
N THR A 51 -15.96 3.57 -17.21
CA THR A 51 -17.36 3.80 -16.77
C THR A 51 -17.38 4.77 -15.57
N ASP A 52 -17.69 6.03 -15.90
CA ASP A 52 -18.38 7.08 -15.11
C ASP A 52 -18.26 7.10 -13.57
N ILE A 53 -17.29 7.86 -13.02
CA ILE A 53 -17.42 8.61 -11.73
C ILE A 53 -16.48 9.85 -11.77
N PRO A 54 -16.91 11.07 -11.40
CA PRO A 54 -16.07 12.28 -11.52
C PRO A 54 -14.95 12.28 -10.47
N LEU A 55 -13.70 12.20 -10.95
CA LEU A 55 -12.49 12.14 -10.15
C LEU A 55 -11.86 13.55 -10.06
N VAL A 56 -12.22 14.34 -9.04
CA VAL A 56 -11.42 15.51 -8.66
C VAL A 56 -10.22 15.02 -7.87
N VAL A 57 -9.08 14.84 -8.54
CA VAL A 57 -7.79 14.56 -7.89
C VAL A 57 -6.90 15.77 -8.07
N GLN A 58 -6.64 16.45 -6.96
CA GLN A 58 -5.44 17.28 -6.82
C GLN A 58 -4.34 16.41 -6.19
N PRO A 59 -3.08 16.51 -6.65
CA PRO A 59 -1.98 15.77 -6.05
C PRO A 59 -1.59 16.42 -4.71
N ALA A 60 -1.73 15.69 -3.61
CA ALA A 60 -1.24 16.12 -2.32
C ALA A 60 0.29 15.96 -2.26
N GLU A 61 0.96 17.08 -2.03
CA GLU A 61 2.39 17.16 -1.72
C GLU A 61 2.73 16.36 -0.46
N THR A 62 3.93 15.78 -0.46
CA THR A 62 4.60 15.21 0.72
C THR A 62 4.59 16.22 1.87
N ARG A 63 3.79 15.94 2.90
CA ARG A 63 3.93 16.50 4.24
C ARG A 63 4.23 15.36 5.20
N ASP A 64 5.43 15.41 5.76
CA ASP A 64 5.74 14.75 7.02
C ASP A 64 4.85 15.34 8.13
N ASP A 65 4.62 14.51 9.14
CA ASP A 65 3.91 14.76 10.40
C ASP A 65 2.38 14.72 10.36
N ASP A 66 1.88 13.60 10.89
CA ASP A 66 0.58 13.46 11.56
C ASP A 66 -0.65 13.87 10.73
N ILE A 67 -0.92 13.12 9.64
CA ILE A 67 -2.32 12.99 9.18
C ILE A 67 -3.05 12.21 10.27
N GLN A 68 -3.51 12.98 11.24
CA GLN A 68 -4.36 12.55 12.33
C GLN A 68 -5.51 11.77 11.70
N ALA A 69 -5.65 10.49 12.08
CA ALA A 69 -6.68 9.57 11.59
C ALA A 69 -8.12 10.09 11.80
N SER A 70 -8.28 11.30 12.34
CA SER A 70 -9.51 12.07 12.50
C SER A 70 -10.14 12.55 11.19
N ASP A 71 -9.36 12.89 10.16
CA ASP A 71 -9.90 13.49 8.91
C ASP A 71 -10.37 12.47 7.86
N LEU A 72 -10.02 11.20 8.07
CA LEU A 72 -10.48 10.12 7.22
C LEU A 72 -11.74 9.49 7.82
N ASP A 73 -12.79 9.35 7.02
CA ASP A 73 -14.02 8.60 7.34
C ASP A 73 -13.71 7.09 7.45
N LEU A 74 -12.93 6.76 8.47
CA LEU A 74 -12.50 5.42 8.83
C LEU A 74 -13.47 4.86 9.89
N PRO A 75 -13.76 3.55 9.85
CA PRO A 75 -14.54 2.89 10.89
C PRO A 75 -13.97 3.15 12.29
N SER A 76 -14.83 3.37 13.27
CA SER A 76 -14.45 3.63 14.65
C SER A 76 -13.56 2.54 15.26
N GLU A 77 -13.79 1.28 14.91
CA GLU A 77 -13.00 0.11 15.34
C GLU A 77 -11.54 0.24 14.92
N LEU A 78 -11.32 0.59 13.65
CA LEU A 78 -9.98 0.72 13.08
C LEU A 78 -9.31 1.97 13.59
N ARG A 79 -10.06 3.06 13.76
CA ARG A 79 -9.56 4.28 14.39
C ARG A 79 -9.08 3.99 15.81
N ALA A 80 -9.88 3.28 16.61
CA ALA A 80 -9.49 2.88 17.96
C ALA A 80 -8.22 2.01 17.92
N PHE A 81 -8.17 1.00 17.05
CA PHE A 81 -7.02 0.12 16.93
C PHE A 81 -5.74 0.83 16.48
N ALA A 82 -5.80 1.70 15.48
CA ALA A 82 -4.62 2.37 14.91
C ALA A 82 -4.22 3.66 15.64
N SER A 83 -5.08 4.16 16.54
CA SER A 83 -4.83 5.40 17.29
C SER A 83 -3.78 5.22 18.40
N PRO A 84 -3.12 6.31 18.83
CA PRO A 84 -2.22 6.26 19.98
C PRO A 84 -2.95 5.82 21.25
N HIS A 85 -2.40 4.82 21.94
CA HIS A 85 -2.93 4.29 23.21
C HIS A 85 -2.15 4.88 24.38
N LYS A 86 -2.84 5.41 25.40
CA LYS A 86 -2.17 5.96 26.59
C LYS A 86 -1.43 4.87 27.37
N LEU A 87 -0.23 5.21 27.85
CA LEU A 87 0.58 4.33 28.68
C LEU A 87 0.02 4.29 30.11
N PRO A 88 0.03 3.11 30.78
CA PRO A 88 -0.58 2.95 32.10
C PRO A 88 0.11 3.79 33.19
N PHE A 89 1.38 4.13 33.01
CA PHE A 89 2.17 4.93 33.96
C PHE A 89 2.45 6.36 33.47
N GLY A 90 1.76 6.81 32.41
CA GLY A 90 1.98 8.13 31.81
C GLY A 90 3.28 8.19 30.98
N PHE A 91 3.97 9.33 31.05
CA PHE A 91 5.14 9.61 30.23
C PHE A 91 6.29 8.63 30.50
N SER A 92 6.86 8.07 29.42
CA SER A 92 8.04 7.21 29.49
C SER A 92 9.19 7.81 28.69
N THR A 93 10.37 7.90 29.30
CA THR A 93 11.60 8.36 28.62
C THR A 93 12.05 7.44 27.49
N ASN A 94 11.62 6.17 27.47
CA ASN A 94 11.95 5.23 26.40
C ASN A 94 11.17 5.49 25.10
N PHE A 95 9.95 6.00 25.23
CA PHE A 95 9.05 6.31 24.11
C PHE A 95 8.93 7.80 23.86
N ASP A 96 9.57 8.64 24.70
CA ASP A 96 9.48 10.09 24.72
C ASP A 96 8.04 10.63 24.61
N SER A 97 7.10 9.88 25.20
CA SER A 97 5.67 10.13 25.07
C SER A 97 4.87 9.45 26.18
N ASP A 98 3.63 9.89 26.37
CA ASP A 98 2.66 9.27 27.28
C ASP A 98 1.68 8.31 26.58
N SER A 99 1.94 8.03 25.30
CA SER A 99 1.12 7.15 24.46
C SER A 99 1.97 6.37 23.49
N ILE A 100 1.53 5.17 23.14
CA ILE A 100 2.18 4.30 22.17
C ILE A 100 1.32 4.16 20.93
N ILE A 101 1.93 4.32 19.76
CA ILE A 101 1.28 4.04 18.48
C ILE A 101 1.51 2.56 18.17
N PRO A 102 0.45 1.77 17.94
CA PRO A 102 0.61 0.36 17.60
C PRO A 102 1.31 0.25 16.24
N PRO A 103 2.42 -0.49 16.12
CA PRO A 103 3.14 -0.62 14.84
C PRO A 103 2.32 -1.45 13.83
N VAL A 104 1.52 -2.37 14.36
CA VAL A 104 0.65 -3.27 13.62
C VAL A 104 -0.59 -2.48 13.15
N GLY A 105 -0.88 -2.53 11.85
CA GLY A 105 -2.06 -1.92 11.23
C GLY A 105 -2.05 -0.40 11.13
N HIS A 106 -1.11 0.31 11.76
CA HIS A 106 -0.98 1.76 11.60
C HIS A 106 -0.75 2.21 10.15
N PRO A 107 0.06 1.51 9.31
CA PRO A 107 0.19 1.88 7.90
C PRO A 107 -1.13 1.84 7.11
N CYS A 108 -2.15 1.10 7.56
CA CYS A 108 -3.47 1.05 6.91
C CYS A 108 -4.11 2.44 6.76
N THR A 109 -3.90 3.32 7.75
CA THR A 109 -4.54 4.65 7.79
C THR A 109 -4.05 5.56 6.67
N ARG A 110 -2.88 5.27 6.08
CA ARG A 110 -2.33 6.01 4.94
C ARG A 110 -2.97 5.64 3.60
N PHE A 111 -3.80 4.59 3.54
CA PHE A 111 -4.44 4.11 2.31
C PHE A 111 -5.96 4.02 2.43
N PRO A 112 -6.64 5.12 2.76
CA PRO A 112 -8.07 5.14 3.07
C PRO A 112 -8.96 4.67 1.91
N ASP A 113 -8.58 4.94 0.67
CA ASP A 113 -9.36 4.52 -0.50
C ASP A 113 -9.33 3.00 -0.72
N LEU A 114 -8.14 2.40 -0.62
CA LEU A 114 -7.97 0.94 -0.73
C LEU A 114 -8.69 0.24 0.41
N LEU A 115 -8.57 0.79 1.61
CA LEU A 115 -9.22 0.29 2.80
C LEU A 115 -10.76 0.39 2.69
N ARG A 116 -11.31 1.52 2.25
CA ARG A 116 -12.76 1.69 2.03
C ARG A 116 -13.30 0.66 1.05
N ARG A 117 -12.57 0.40 -0.04
CA ARG A 117 -12.92 -0.63 -1.02
C ARG A 117 -12.81 -2.05 -0.44
N TYR A 118 -11.79 -2.33 0.36
CA TYR A 118 -11.63 -3.64 1.01
C TYR A 118 -12.76 -3.90 2.03
N MET A 119 -13.24 -2.84 2.67
CA MET A 119 -14.30 -2.91 3.66
C MET A 119 -15.72 -2.76 3.07
N SER A 120 -15.87 -2.63 1.75
CA SER A 120 -17.18 -2.44 1.10
C SER A 120 -17.96 -3.74 0.89
N TYR A 121 -18.03 -4.59 1.91
CA TYR A 121 -18.77 -5.85 1.89
C TYR A 121 -19.91 -5.84 2.89
N ARG A 122 -20.90 -6.72 2.68
CA ARG A 122 -22.01 -6.90 3.60
C ARG A 122 -21.59 -7.76 4.78
N VAL A 123 -21.64 -7.22 5.99
CA VAL A 123 -21.42 -7.99 7.23
C VAL A 123 -22.42 -9.15 7.28
N ASN A 124 -21.94 -10.35 7.65
CA ASN A 124 -22.71 -11.61 7.58
C ASN A 124 -23.19 -12.01 6.17
N GLY A 125 -22.85 -11.26 5.12
CA GLY A 125 -23.10 -11.67 3.74
C GLY A 125 -22.03 -12.64 3.22
N SER A 126 -22.10 -12.94 1.93
CA SER A 126 -20.99 -13.62 1.23
C SER A 126 -19.75 -12.73 1.23
N CYS A 127 -18.59 -13.31 1.48
CA CYS A 127 -17.32 -12.64 1.27
C CYS A 127 -17.15 -12.34 -0.22
N PRO A 128 -16.85 -11.10 -0.63
CA PRO A 128 -16.36 -10.83 -1.98
C PRO A 128 -15.02 -11.52 -2.23
N ASP A 129 -14.72 -11.76 -3.50
CA ASP A 129 -13.39 -12.17 -3.95
C ASP A 129 -12.48 -10.94 -4.06
N ASP A 130 -11.82 -10.62 -2.97
CA ASP A 130 -10.98 -9.43 -2.79
C ASP A 130 -9.54 -9.78 -2.38
N GLU A 131 -9.08 -10.97 -2.77
CA GLU A 131 -7.73 -11.48 -2.46
C GLU A 131 -6.63 -10.50 -2.90
N ILE A 132 -6.70 -10.04 -4.15
CA ILE A 132 -5.73 -9.10 -4.73
C ILE A 132 -5.70 -7.77 -3.96
N LEU A 133 -6.88 -7.30 -3.54
CA LEU A 133 -7.01 -6.05 -2.79
C LEU A 133 -6.45 -6.20 -1.37
N GLY A 134 -6.73 -7.34 -0.72
CA GLY A 134 -6.14 -7.70 0.57
C GLY A 134 -4.62 -7.81 0.50
N GLN A 135 -4.07 -8.49 -0.51
CA GLN A 135 -2.63 -8.60 -0.73
C GLN A 135 -1.98 -7.23 -0.94
N LYS A 136 -2.62 -6.34 -1.71
CA LYS A 136 -2.12 -4.98 -1.93
C LYS A 136 -2.02 -4.21 -0.61
N LEU A 137 -3.01 -4.36 0.28
CA LEU A 137 -2.99 -3.74 1.61
C LEU A 137 -1.88 -4.35 2.49
N LEU A 138 -1.72 -5.67 2.49
CA LEU A 138 -0.67 -6.36 3.25
C LEU A 138 0.73 -5.91 2.81
N LEU A 139 0.98 -5.82 1.50
CA LEU A 139 2.26 -5.30 0.96
C LEU A 139 2.54 -3.84 1.33
N LYS A 140 1.50 -3.09 1.72
CA LYS A 140 1.59 -1.72 2.23
C LYS A 140 1.74 -1.66 3.76
N GLY A 141 1.89 -2.80 4.43
CA GLY A 141 2.03 -2.89 5.88
C GLY A 141 0.70 -2.86 6.65
N CYS A 142 -0.42 -3.07 5.97
CA CYS A 142 -1.74 -3.13 6.60
C CYS A 142 -2.01 -4.54 7.12
N GLU A 143 -1.36 -4.91 8.21
CA GLU A 143 -1.55 -6.19 8.90
C GLU A 143 -1.91 -5.93 10.37
N PRO A 144 -2.93 -6.60 10.94
CA PRO A 144 -3.90 -7.47 10.28
C PRO A 144 -4.89 -6.67 9.44
N LEU A 145 -5.46 -7.31 8.41
CA LEU A 145 -6.51 -6.69 7.61
C LEU A 145 -7.78 -6.50 8.44
N PRO A 146 -8.33 -5.28 8.53
CA PRO A 146 -9.51 -5.00 9.35
C PRO A 146 -10.77 -5.52 8.65
N ARG A 147 -11.10 -6.79 8.89
CA ARG A 147 -12.32 -7.42 8.38
C ARG A 147 -13.18 -7.98 9.52
N ARG A 148 -14.43 -7.52 9.59
CA ARG A 148 -15.54 -8.20 10.29
C ARG A 148 -15.89 -9.50 9.57
N ARG A 149 -16.36 -10.51 10.30
CA ARG A 149 -16.70 -11.84 9.75
C ARG A 149 -17.72 -11.73 8.59
N CYS A 150 -17.34 -12.23 7.42
CA CYS A 150 -18.25 -12.56 6.32
C CYS A 150 -18.30 -14.09 6.17
N ARG A 151 -19.33 -14.59 5.49
CA ARG A 151 -19.47 -16.03 5.22
C ARG A 151 -18.69 -16.37 3.95
N PRO A 152 -17.86 -17.43 3.95
CA PRO A 152 -17.26 -17.89 2.71
C PRO A 152 -18.36 -18.16 1.67
N ALA A 153 -18.03 -17.97 0.40
CA ALA A 153 -18.97 -18.30 -0.68
C ALA A 153 -19.36 -19.78 -0.55
N ALA A 154 -20.66 -20.05 -0.56
CA ALA A 154 -21.16 -21.41 -0.62
C ALA A 154 -20.96 -21.97 -2.03
N GLN A 155 -20.79 -23.28 -2.15
CA GLN A 155 -20.84 -23.98 -3.44
C GLN A 155 -22.18 -23.68 -4.12
N GLN A 156 -22.15 -23.42 -5.43
CA GLN A 156 -23.37 -23.11 -6.20
C GLN A 156 -24.38 -24.26 -6.16
N GLU A 157 -23.89 -25.50 -6.16
CA GLU A 157 -24.67 -26.74 -6.10
C GLU A 157 -24.46 -27.44 -4.76
N TYR A 158 -24.67 -26.72 -3.66
CA TYR A 158 -24.65 -27.36 -2.35
C TYR A 158 -25.78 -28.40 -2.24
N VAL A 159 -25.40 -29.66 -2.07
CA VAL A 159 -26.30 -30.74 -1.71
C VAL A 159 -26.11 -31.01 -0.22
N GLU A 160 -27.22 -30.99 0.54
CA GLU A 160 -27.17 -31.34 1.96
C GLU A 160 -26.66 -32.77 2.12
N PRO A 161 -25.66 -33.02 2.99
CA PRO A 161 -25.14 -34.36 3.20
C PRO A 161 -26.23 -35.29 3.76
N TYR A 162 -26.05 -36.60 3.56
CA TYR A 162 -26.98 -37.60 4.08
C TYR A 162 -27.24 -37.40 5.59
N PRO A 163 -28.46 -37.65 6.07
CA PRO A 163 -28.75 -37.57 7.50
C PRO A 163 -28.01 -38.68 8.27
N LEU A 164 -27.78 -38.46 9.56
CA LEU A 164 -27.30 -39.52 10.45
C LEU A 164 -28.36 -40.63 10.57
N PRO A 165 -27.96 -41.93 10.56
CA PRO A 165 -26.60 -42.46 10.64
C PRO A 165 -25.96 -42.76 9.26
N GLU A 166 -26.66 -42.52 8.16
CA GLU A 166 -26.24 -42.93 6.81
C GLU A 166 -24.93 -42.25 6.40
N SER A 167 -24.76 -40.97 6.76
CA SER A 167 -23.51 -40.23 6.55
C SER A 167 -22.26 -40.83 7.20
N LEU A 168 -22.40 -41.73 8.19
CA LEU A 168 -21.26 -42.39 8.85
C LEU A 168 -20.67 -43.50 7.98
N TRP A 169 -21.43 -44.04 7.03
CA TRP A 169 -21.08 -45.26 6.29
C TRP A 169 -21.14 -45.10 4.77
N THR A 170 -21.63 -43.98 4.25
CA THR A 170 -21.72 -43.70 2.81
C THR A 170 -20.82 -42.54 2.41
N THR A 171 -19.96 -42.75 1.40
CA THR A 171 -19.16 -41.69 0.79
C THR A 171 -20.03 -40.88 -0.18
N PRO A 172 -20.17 -39.55 -0.02
CA PRO A 172 -20.88 -38.71 -0.98
C PRO A 172 -20.13 -38.65 -2.34
N SER A 173 -20.82 -38.27 -3.41
CA SER A 173 -20.19 -38.10 -4.73
C SER A 173 -19.28 -36.87 -4.75
N ASP A 174 -18.20 -36.92 -5.53
CA ASP A 174 -17.23 -35.82 -5.75
C ASP A 174 -17.79 -34.63 -6.55
N SER A 175 -19.11 -34.56 -6.75
CA SER A 175 -19.76 -33.55 -7.57
C SER A 175 -20.04 -32.22 -6.84
N SER A 176 -19.54 -32.06 -5.62
CA SER A 176 -19.71 -30.86 -4.77
C SER A 176 -18.62 -29.81 -5.00
#